data_AF-A0A8X7W9T2-F1
#
_entry.id   AF-A0A8X7W9T2-F1
#
_cell.length_a   1.000
_cell.length_b   1.000
_cell.length_c   1.000
_cell.angle_alpha   90.00
_cell.angle_beta   90.00
_cell.angle_gamma   90.00
#
_symmetry.space_group_name_H-M   'P 1'
#
loop_
_entity.id
_entity.type
_entity.pdbx_description
1 polymer ?
#
loop_
_entity_poly.entity_id
_entity_poly.type
_entity_poly.pdbx_seq_one_letter_code
_entity_poly.pdbx_strand_id
1 'polypeptide(L)'
;MVTILGMSEIGPWSLRDSSAQSDVIMRMMARNYMSEKLAEDIDSAVKKLSDSLYEIALSHHEAMDKIVEMLLEKETIGGDEFQAILSNSLRSHRKTEFLA
;
A
#
# COMPACT_ATOMS: atom_id res chain seq x y z
N MET A 1 8.14 -2.99 -0.24
CA MET A 1 8.01 -2.22 1.03
C MET A 1 8.57 -2.99 2.22
N VAL A 2 7.99 -4.14 2.56
CA VAL A 2 8.36 -4.91 3.76
C VAL A 2 9.72 -5.60 3.65
N THR A 3 10.03 -6.28 2.54
CA THR A 3 11.22 -7.16 2.45
C THR A 3 12.43 -6.59 1.73
N ILE A 4 12.28 -5.50 0.97
CA ILE A 4 13.34 -4.94 0.11
C ILE A 4 13.76 -3.54 0.56
N LEU A 5 12.78 -2.71 0.96
CA LEU A 5 12.98 -1.28 1.20
C LEU A 5 13.18 -0.95 2.69
N GLY A 6 13.01 -1.91 3.60
CA GLY A 6 13.10 -1.67 5.04
C GLY A 6 12.05 -0.71 5.59
N MET A 7 10.88 -0.60 4.95
CA MET A 7 9.81 0.34 5.31
C MET A 7 8.77 -0.28 6.27
N SER A 8 9.18 -1.22 7.12
CA SER A 8 8.29 -1.98 7.98
C SER A 8 8.86 -2.07 9.40
N GLU A 9 7.96 -2.26 10.37
CA GLU A 9 8.29 -2.40 11.80
C GLU A 9 9.16 -3.64 12.09
N ILE A 10 9.27 -4.58 11.15
CA ILE A 10 10.16 -5.74 11.24
C ILE A 10 11.66 -5.38 11.15
N GLY A 11 11.99 -4.10 10.91
CA GLY A 11 13.34 -3.57 10.91
C GLY A 11 13.83 -3.12 9.52
N PRO A 12 14.98 -2.41 9.46
CA PRO A 12 15.52 -1.82 8.23
C PRO A 12 16.26 -2.86 7.38
N TRP A 13 15.62 -4.00 7.10
CA TRP A 13 16.26 -5.12 6.40
C TRP A 13 15.95 -5.10 4.90
N SER A 14 16.98 -5.34 4.09
CA SER A 14 16.84 -5.67 2.68
C SER A 14 17.10 -7.16 2.50
N LEU A 15 16.05 -7.96 2.64
CA LEU A 15 16.10 -9.43 2.64
C LEU A 15 16.25 -10.01 1.22
N ARG A 16 16.21 -9.16 0.20
CA ARG A 16 16.51 -9.51 -1.19
C ARG A 16 17.45 -8.46 -1.78
N ASP A 17 18.74 -8.68 -1.62
CA ASP A 17 19.74 -7.91 -2.35
C ASP A 17 19.83 -8.41 -3.79
N SER A 18 19.53 -7.53 -4.74
CA SER A 18 19.62 -7.82 -6.17
C SER A 18 21.06 -7.76 -6.70
N SER A 19 21.98 -7.15 -5.93
CA SER A 19 23.40 -7.01 -6.30
C SER A 19 24.23 -8.27 -6.04
N ALA A 20 23.73 -9.20 -5.22
CA ALA A 20 24.39 -10.48 -4.92
C ALA A 20 24.28 -11.54 -6.05
N GLN A 21 23.80 -11.16 -7.24
CA GLN A 21 23.64 -12.12 -8.35
C GLN A 21 24.94 -12.50 -9.07
N SER A 22 26.04 -11.73 -8.95
CA SER A 22 27.27 -11.99 -9.72
C SER A 22 28.28 -12.91 -9.04
N ASP A 23 28.24 -13.05 -7.71
CA ASP A 23 29.22 -13.84 -6.95
C ASP A 23 28.56 -15.02 -6.23
N VAL A 24 28.96 -16.23 -6.63
CA VAL A 24 28.46 -17.50 -6.07
C VAL A 24 28.74 -17.61 -4.56
N ILE A 25 29.86 -17.04 -4.08
CA ILE A 25 30.22 -17.05 -2.66
C ILE A 25 29.29 -16.12 -1.87
N MET A 26 29.02 -14.92 -2.40
CA MET A 26 28.10 -13.97 -1.78
C MET A 26 26.66 -14.50 -1.79
N ARG A 27 26.25 -15.17 -2.88
CA ARG A 27 24.95 -15.85 -3.00
C ARG A 27 24.81 -17.01 -2.00
N MET A 28 25.90 -17.72 -1.70
CA MET A 28 25.91 -18.81 -0.72
C MET A 28 25.84 -18.29 0.72
N MET A 29 26.49 -17.17 1.03
CA MET A 29 26.35 -16.49 2.34
C MET A 29 24.96 -15.85 2.54
N ALA A 30 24.30 -15.41 1.46
CA ALA A 30 22.97 -14.82 1.51
C ALA A 30 21.80 -15.81 1.68
N ARG A 31 22.04 -17.12 1.54
CA ARG A 31 20.97 -18.14 1.61
C ARG A 31 20.39 -18.37 3.01
N ASN A 32 20.95 -17.75 4.05
CA ASN A 32 20.61 -18.06 5.45
C ASN A 32 20.00 -16.88 6.24
N TYR A 33 19.38 -15.89 5.58
CA TYR A 33 18.79 -14.73 6.28
C TYR A 33 17.31 -14.88 6.67
N MET A 34 16.68 -16.03 6.41
CA MET A 34 15.23 -16.18 6.64
C MET A 34 14.92 -17.32 7.61
N SER A 35 14.54 -16.96 8.83
CA SER A 35 13.96 -17.89 9.81
C SER A 35 12.45 -18.02 9.62
N GLU A 36 11.83 -19.10 10.12
CA GLU A 36 10.37 -19.26 10.09
C GLU A 36 9.66 -18.12 10.81
N LYS A 37 10.17 -17.72 11.98
CA LYS A 37 9.64 -16.57 12.72
C LYS A 37 9.69 -15.28 11.90
N LEU A 38 10.80 -15.04 11.19
CA LEU A 38 10.91 -13.87 10.33
C LEU A 38 9.94 -13.94 9.14
N ALA A 39 9.71 -15.13 8.58
CA ALA A 39 8.72 -15.31 7.53
C ALA A 39 7.29 -14.98 8.05
N GLU A 40 6.95 -15.46 9.24
CA GLU A 40 5.67 -15.15 9.92
C GLU A 40 5.51 -13.64 10.20
N ASP A 41 6.58 -12.98 10.66
CA ASP A 41 6.59 -11.54 10.92
C ASP A 41 6.40 -10.74 9.61
N ILE A 42 6.98 -11.20 8.49
CA ILE A 42 6.77 -10.60 7.17
C ILE A 42 5.32 -10.75 6.72
N ASP A 43 4.75 -11.95 6.82
CA ASP A 43 3.37 -12.21 6.41
C ASP A 43 2.39 -11.36 7.22
N SER A 44 2.63 -11.26 8.54
CA SER A 44 1.84 -10.42 9.45
C SER A 44 1.95 -8.93 9.09
N ALA A 45 3.15 -8.44 8.77
CA ALA A 45 3.36 -7.06 8.35
C ALA A 45 2.69 -6.73 7.01
N VAL A 46 2.73 -7.65 6.04
CA VAL A 46 2.03 -7.48 4.75
C VAL A 46 0.52 -7.45 4.95
N LYS A 47 -0.02 -8.36 5.78
CA LYS A 47 -1.45 -8.38 6.09
C LYS A 47 -1.89 -7.08 6.76
N LYS A 48 -1.20 -6.64 7.82
CA LYS A 48 -1.50 -5.38 8.52
C LYS A 48 -1.47 -4.18 7.57
N LEU A 49 -0.49 -4.12 6.67
CA LEU A 49 -0.41 -3.08 5.65
C LEU A 49 -1.62 -3.12 4.70
N SER A 50 -1.93 -4.29 4.15
CA SER A 50 -3.06 -4.47 3.24
C SER A 50 -4.39 -4.11 3.90
N ASP A 51 -4.62 -4.59 5.12
CA ASP A 51 -5.85 -4.35 5.88
C ASP A 51 -5.99 -2.84 6.16
N SER A 52 -4.94 -2.18 6.64
CA SER A 52 -5.00 -0.73 6.92
C SER A 52 -5.27 0.12 5.67
N LEU A 53 -4.66 -0.21 4.53
CA LEU A 53 -4.90 0.49 3.26
C LEU A 53 -6.30 0.20 2.71
N TYR A 54 -6.81 -1.01 2.93
CA TYR A 54 -8.16 -1.38 2.54
C TYR A 54 -9.20 -0.58 3.33
N GLU A 55 -9.03 -0.43 4.65
CA GLU A 55 -9.92 0.40 5.48
C GLU A 55 -9.91 1.87 5.03
N ILE A 56 -8.72 2.41 4.70
CA ILE A 56 -8.62 3.77 4.14
C ILE A 56 -9.32 3.85 2.78
N ALA A 57 -9.21 2.84 1.91
CA ALA A 57 -9.91 2.86 0.63
C ALA A 57 -11.43 2.82 0.84
N LEU A 58 -11.91 1.97 1.76
CA LEU A 58 -13.32 1.79 2.09
C LEU A 58 -13.94 3.07 2.68
N SER A 59 -13.18 3.83 3.47
CA SER A 59 -13.66 5.12 4.02
C SER A 59 -13.97 6.15 2.94
N HIS A 60 -13.46 5.96 1.71
CA HIS A 60 -13.70 6.84 0.56
C HIS A 60 -14.65 6.23 -0.50
N HIS A 61 -15.45 5.20 -0.14
CA HIS A 61 -16.36 4.55 -1.10
C HIS A 61 -17.32 5.52 -1.80
N GLU A 62 -17.84 6.54 -1.10
CA GLU A 62 -18.72 7.55 -1.72
C GLU A 62 -18.06 8.30 -2.88
N ALA A 63 -16.74 8.54 -2.80
CA ALA A 63 -16.00 9.15 -3.90
C ALA A 63 -15.88 8.16 -5.06
N MET A 64 -15.61 6.89 -4.76
CA MET A 64 -15.56 5.82 -5.76
C MET A 64 -16.88 5.66 -6.48
N ASP A 65 -18.01 5.63 -5.77
CA ASP A 65 -19.34 5.48 -6.36
C ASP A 65 -19.64 6.60 -7.37
N LYS A 66 -19.32 7.86 -7.04
CA LYS A 66 -19.46 9.00 -7.95
C LYS A 66 -18.55 8.92 -9.17
N ILE A 67 -17.33 8.44 -9.00
CA ILE A 67 -16.40 8.24 -10.11
C ILE A 67 -16.93 7.15 -11.05
N VAL A 68 -17.45 6.04 -10.49
CA VAL A 68 -18.05 4.95 -11.27
C VAL A 68 -19.28 5.43 -12.03
N GLU A 69 -20.17 6.19 -11.39
CA GLU A 69 -21.35 6.77 -12.05
C GLU A 69 -20.96 7.65 -13.24
N MET A 70 -19.99 8.55 -13.07
CA MET A 70 -19.46 9.36 -14.17
C MET A 70 -18.82 8.53 -15.29
N LEU A 71 -18.09 7.46 -14.94
CA LEU A 71 -17.47 6.56 -15.94
C LEU A 71 -18.52 5.77 -16.72
N LEU A 72 -19.65 5.43 -16.11
CA LEU A 72 -20.77 4.78 -16.81
C LEU A 72 -21.39 5.69 -17.88
N GLU A 73 -21.38 7.01 -17.65
CA GLU A 73 -21.95 7.98 -18.59
C GLU A 73 -20.96 8.41 -19.68
N LYS A 74 -19.71 8.72 -19.31
CA LYS A 74 -18.72 9.34 -20.21
C LYS A 74 -17.67 8.36 -20.75
N GLU A 75 -17.61 7.14 -20.24
CA GLU A 75 -16.59 6.10 -20.49
C GLU A 75 -15.16 6.46 -20.06
N THR A 76 -14.79 7.75 -20.07
CA THR A 76 -13.48 8.27 -19.68
C THR A 76 -13.64 9.60 -18.93
N ILE A 77 -12.83 9.81 -17.90
CA ILE A 77 -12.79 11.05 -17.10
C ILE A 77 -11.36 11.61 -17.16
N GLY A 78 -11.25 12.94 -17.28
CA GLY A 78 -9.95 13.64 -17.22
C GLY A 78 -9.38 13.70 -15.80
N GLY A 79 -8.06 13.81 -15.67
CA GLY A 79 -7.39 13.87 -14.36
C GLY A 79 -7.88 15.01 -13.45
N ASP A 80 -8.18 16.18 -14.02
CA ASP A 80 -8.68 17.35 -13.27
C ASP A 80 -10.09 17.10 -12.72
N GLU A 81 -10.98 16.51 -13.52
CA GLU A 81 -12.34 16.13 -13.09
C GLU A 81 -12.28 15.08 -11.96
N PHE A 82 -11.41 14.08 -12.10
CA PHE A 82 -11.18 13.05 -11.08
C PHE A 82 -10.67 13.66 -9.76
N GLN A 83 -9.68 14.55 -9.82
CA GLN A 83 -9.15 15.23 -8.63
C GLN A 83 -10.20 16.12 -7.95
N ALA A 84 -11.07 16.77 -8.72
CA ALA A 84 -12.15 17.59 -8.18
C ALA A 84 -13.15 16.74 -7.37
N ILE A 85 -13.53 15.57 -7.87
CA ILE A 85 -14.45 14.64 -7.16
C ILE A 85 -13.82 14.16 -5.85
N LEU A 86 -12.58 13.67 -5.90
CA LEU A 86 -11.85 13.23 -4.71
C LEU A 86 -11.70 14.35 -3.68
N SER A 87 -11.31 15.55 -4.12
CA SER A 87 -11.11 16.71 -3.23
C SER A 87 -12.39 17.14 -2.52
N ASN A 88 -13.55 17.00 -3.17
CA ASN A 88 -14.84 17.32 -2.58
C ASN A 88 -15.23 16.30 -1.50
N SER A 89 -15.01 15.01 -1.76
CA SER A 89 -15.27 13.94 -0.78
C SER A 89 -14.32 14.02 0.44
N LEU A 90 -13.04 14.32 0.22
CA LEU A 90 -12.06 14.51 1.30
C LEU A 90 -12.38 15.71 2.21
N ARG A 91 -13.05 16.75 1.68
CA ARG A 91 -13.49 17.90 2.48
C ARG A 91 -14.75 17.60 3.30
N SER A 92 -15.67 16.78 2.79
CA SER A 92 -16.86 16.40 3.56
C SER A 92 -16.50 15.50 4.73
N HIS A 93 -15.61 14.52 4.54
CA HIS A 93 -15.18 13.60 5.59
C HIS A 93 -14.52 14.31 6.78
N ARG A 94 -13.67 15.32 6.53
CA ARG A 94 -13.03 16.12 7.60
C ARG A 94 -14.00 17.02 8.39
N LYS A 95 -15.17 17.37 7.83
CA LYS A 95 -16.18 18.13 8.58
C LYS A 95 -16.95 17.26 9.55
N THR A 96 -17.15 15.99 9.21
CA THR A 96 -17.84 15.00 10.07
C THR A 96 -17.00 14.65 11.31
N GLU A 97 -15.67 14.53 11.17
CA GLU A 97 -14.76 14.31 12.30
C GLU A 97 -14.62 15.52 13.24
N PHE A 98 -14.91 16.74 12.77
CA PHE A 98 -14.83 17.96 13.60
C PHE A 98 -16.12 18.27 14.36
N LEU A 99 -17.19 17.52 14.12
CA LEU A 99 -18.51 17.71 14.72
C LEU A 99 -18.92 16.54 15.64
N ALA A 100 -18.04 15.57 15.87
CA ALA A 100 -18.18 14.46 16.83
C ALA A 100 -17.15 14.61 17.96
#